data_AF-A0A814Q6D1-F1
#
_entry.id   AF-A0A814Q6D1-F1
#
_cell.length_a   1.000
_cell.length_b   1.000
_cell.length_c   1.000
_cell.angle_alpha   90.00
_cell.angle_beta   90.00
_cell.angle_gamma   90.00
#
_symmetry.space_group_name_H-M   'P 1'
#
loop_
_entity.id
_entity.type
_entity.pdbx_description
1 polymer ?
#
loop_
_entity_poly.entity_id
_entity_poly.type
_entity_poly.pdbx_seq_one_letter_code
_entity_poly.pdbx_strand_id
1 'polypeptide(L)'
;MSQSTCTINKCKRISRALCHCCNQDICLLHLKEHYDKIILQLNPLTDEISTIDNRLIEIDIKEFIIEYCKQLEQWRNECYKTIDYLF
;
A
#
# COMPACT_ATOMS: atom_id res chain seq x y z
N MET A 1 -27.19 25.70 26.85
CA MET A 1 -26.21 24.91 26.07
C MET A 1 -25.92 25.66 24.79
N SER A 2 -24.73 26.21 24.65
CA SER A 2 -24.30 26.97 23.46
C SER A 2 -24.16 26.03 22.27
N GLN A 3 -25.06 26.13 21.29
CA GLN A 3 -24.92 25.43 20.01
C GLN A 3 -23.78 26.08 19.22
N SER A 4 -22.68 25.35 18.98
CA SER A 4 -21.61 25.79 18.09
C SER A 4 -22.10 25.75 16.64
N THR A 5 -21.70 26.74 15.85
CA THR A 5 -21.93 26.76 14.40
C THR A 5 -20.80 26.05 13.68
N CYS A 6 -21.08 25.56 12.48
CA CYS A 6 -20.03 25.02 11.62
C CYS A 6 -18.95 26.08 11.36
N THR A 7 -17.68 25.68 11.53
CA THR A 7 -16.49 26.54 11.42
C THR A 7 -16.13 26.83 9.96
N ILE A 8 -16.70 26.07 9.01
CA ILE A 8 -16.43 26.24 7.58
C ILE A 8 -17.01 27.58 7.10
N ASN A 9 -16.19 28.33 6.36
CA ASN A 9 -16.52 29.65 5.86
C ASN A 9 -17.88 29.68 5.15
N LYS A 10 -18.69 30.68 5.51
CA LYS A 10 -20.06 30.92 5.00
C LYS A 10 -21.10 29.86 5.41
N CYS A 11 -20.76 28.90 6.27
CA CYS A 11 -21.73 27.95 6.81
C CYS A 11 -22.43 28.50 8.05
N LYS A 12 -23.75 28.68 7.98
CA LYS A 12 -24.58 29.08 9.14
C LYS A 12 -25.25 27.88 9.85
N ARG A 13 -24.92 26.65 9.45
CA ARG A 13 -25.54 25.45 10.01
C ARG A 13 -24.96 25.13 11.39
N ILE A 14 -25.77 24.53 12.25
CA ILE A 14 -25.34 24.07 13.57
C ILE A 14 -24.31 22.94 13.39
N SER A 15 -23.22 23.01 14.15
CA SER A 15 -22.23 21.94 14.26
C SER A 15 -22.89 20.68 14.83
N ARG A 16 -22.53 19.53 14.26
CA ARG A 16 -23.05 18.23 14.71
C ARG A 16 -21.93 17.28 15.11
N ALA A 17 -20.69 17.56 14.72
CA ALA A 17 -19.52 16.77 15.04
C ALA A 17 -18.26 17.64 15.03
N LEU A 18 -17.28 17.29 15.86
CA LEU A 18 -15.91 17.78 15.76
C LEU A 18 -15.16 16.88 14.77
N CYS A 19 -14.62 17.46 13.70
CA CYS A 19 -13.69 16.73 12.84
C CYS A 19 -12.31 16.68 13.50
N HIS A 20 -11.84 15.50 13.88
CA HIS A 20 -10.50 15.36 14.48
C HIS A 20 -9.37 15.62 13.49
N CYS A 21 -9.57 15.34 12.19
CA CYS A 21 -8.55 15.60 11.17
C CYS A 21 -8.29 17.11 10.98
N CYS A 22 -9.33 17.93 11.10
CA CYS A 22 -9.26 19.38 10.85
C CYS A 22 -9.34 20.21 12.13
N ASN A 23 -9.61 19.56 13.27
CA ASN A 23 -9.90 20.17 14.56
C ASN A 23 -10.97 21.28 14.48
N GLN A 24 -12.04 21.01 13.72
CA GLN A 24 -13.10 21.98 13.40
C GLN A 24 -14.48 21.42 13.71
N ASP A 25 -15.34 22.26 14.30
CA ASP A 25 -16.77 22.01 14.44
C ASP A 25 -17.45 22.02 13.07
N ILE A 26 -18.04 20.91 12.64
CA ILE A 26 -18.62 20.75 11.31
C ILE A 26 -20.07 20.27 11.36
N CYS A 27 -20.87 20.74 10.40
CA CYS A 27 -22.22 20.24 10.20
C CYS A 27 -22.22 18.94 9.38
N LEU A 28 -23.34 18.21 9.38
CA LEU A 28 -23.47 16.93 8.69
C LEU A 28 -23.17 16.99 7.18
N LEU A 29 -23.48 18.11 6.52
CA LEU A 29 -23.19 18.26 5.10
C LEU A 29 -21.68 18.27 4.84
N HIS A 30 -20.95 19.10 5.56
CA HIS A 30 -19.51 19.17 5.39
C HIS A 30 -18.80 17.92 5.92
N LEU A 31 -19.35 17.26 6.93
CA LEU A 31 -18.87 15.93 7.34
C LEU A 31 -18.97 14.92 6.20
N LYS A 32 -20.09 14.93 5.45
CA LYS A 32 -20.26 14.11 4.25
C LYS A 32 -19.24 14.49 3.17
N GLU A 33 -19.04 15.77 2.88
CA GLU A 33 -18.04 16.20 1.90
C GLU A 33 -16.61 15.77 2.28
N HIS A 34 -16.27 15.83 3.58
CA HIS A 34 -15.01 15.31 4.09
C HIS A 34 -14.88 13.80 3.85
N TYR A 35 -15.92 13.05 4.16
CA TYR A 35 -15.96 11.61 3.95
C TYR A 35 -15.82 11.25 2.46
N ASP A 36 -16.53 11.95 1.58
CA ASP A 36 -16.46 11.75 0.14
C ASP A 36 -15.04 12.03 -0.40
N LYS A 37 -14.37 13.09 0.07
CA LYS A 37 -12.97 13.38 -0.27
C LYS A 37 -12.01 12.29 0.21
N ILE A 38 -12.23 11.76 1.42
CA ILE A 38 -11.41 10.67 1.96
C ILE A 38 -11.57 9.41 1.10
N ILE A 39 -12.80 9.04 0.72
CA ILE A 39 -13.06 7.90 -0.16
C ILE A 39 -12.33 8.06 -1.50
N LEU A 40 -12.39 9.24 -2.10
CA LEU A 40 -11.70 9.51 -3.37
C LEU A 40 -10.19 9.31 -3.29
N GLN A 41 -9.59 9.50 -2.13
CA GLN A 41 -8.16 9.26 -1.90
C GLN A 41 -7.85 7.80 -1.51
N LEU A 42 -8.78 7.11 -0.84
CA LEU A 42 -8.61 5.72 -0.43
C LEU A 42 -8.65 4.73 -1.62
N ASN A 43 -9.46 5.01 -2.64
CA ASN A 43 -9.56 4.13 -3.80
C ASN A 43 -8.22 3.99 -4.54
N PRO A 44 -7.52 5.08 -4.93
CA PRO A 44 -6.18 4.99 -5.52
C PRO A 44 -5.17 4.26 -4.63
N LEU A 45 -5.19 4.49 -3.32
CA LEU A 45 -4.29 3.80 -2.39
C LEU A 45 -4.53 2.29 -2.37
N THR A 46 -5.79 1.86 -2.50
CA THR A 46 -6.13 0.43 -2.58
C THR A 46 -5.56 -0.17 -3.86
N ASP A 47 -5.71 0.52 -4.99
CA ASP A 47 -5.16 0.10 -6.29
C ASP A 47 -3.63 0.04 -6.27
N GLU A 48 -2.97 1.02 -5.64
CA GLU A 48 -1.51 1.05 -5.46
C GLU A 48 -1.03 -0.12 -4.59
N ILE A 49 -1.71 -0.39 -3.46
CA ILE A 49 -1.39 -1.53 -2.59
C ILE A 49 -1.57 -2.85 -3.34
N SER A 50 -2.68 -3.04 -4.05
CA SER A 50 -2.90 -4.23 -4.87
C SER A 50 -1.87 -4.39 -5.97
N THR A 51 -1.42 -3.30 -6.59
CA THR A 51 -0.35 -3.33 -7.59
C THR A 51 0.98 -3.77 -6.98
N ILE A 52 1.31 -3.27 -5.79
CA ILE A 52 2.52 -3.68 -5.07
C ILE A 52 2.44 -5.16 -4.67
N ASP A 53 1.29 -5.62 -4.18
CA ASP A 53 1.08 -7.01 -3.78
C ASP A 53 1.23 -7.97 -4.97
N ASN A 54 0.63 -7.64 -6.12
CA ASN A 54 0.82 -8.39 -7.35
C ASN A 54 2.29 -8.43 -7.78
N ARG A 55 3.01 -7.30 -7.72
CA ARG A 55 4.45 -7.26 -8.02
C ARG A 55 5.27 -8.11 -7.07
N LEU A 56 4.91 -8.17 -5.79
CA LEU A 56 5.58 -9.03 -4.81
C LEU A 56 5.32 -10.51 -5.08
N ILE A 57 4.11 -10.87 -5.51
CA ILE A 57 3.76 -12.23 -5.95
C ILE A 57 4.52 -12.59 -7.23
N GLU A 58 4.67 -11.64 -8.16
CA GLU A 58 5.40 -11.80 -9.42
C GLU A 58 6.92 -11.83 -9.26
N ILE A 59 7.48 -11.47 -8.10
CA ILE A 59 8.88 -11.78 -7.79
C ILE A 59 8.97 -13.30 -7.69
N ASP A 60 9.23 -13.93 -8.84
CA ASP A 60 9.32 -15.37 -8.97
C ASP A 60 10.65 -15.85 -8.38
N ILE A 61 10.65 -15.93 -7.05
CA ILE A 61 11.75 -16.51 -6.28
C ILE A 61 12.04 -17.94 -6.76
N LYS A 62 11.05 -18.66 -7.31
CA LYS A 62 11.29 -20.02 -7.82
C LYS A 62 12.14 -20.01 -9.06
N GLU A 63 11.93 -19.08 -9.99
CA GLU A 63 12.78 -18.97 -11.19
C GLU A 63 14.23 -18.65 -10.80
N PHE A 64 14.43 -17.73 -9.85
CA PHE A 64 15.76 -17.46 -9.29
C PHE A 64 16.39 -18.70 -8.64
N ILE A 65 15.64 -19.43 -7.80
CA ILE A 65 16.13 -20.65 -7.13
C ILE A 65 16.51 -21.72 -8.16
N ILE A 66 15.67 -21.94 -9.18
CA ILE A 66 15.93 -22.93 -10.23
C ILE A 66 17.24 -22.60 -10.96
N GLU A 67 17.46 -21.34 -11.30
CA GLU A 67 18.66 -20.91 -12.00
C GLU A 67 19.92 -21.07 -11.14
N TYR A 68 19.85 -20.69 -9.86
CA TYR A 68 20.95 -20.92 -8.92
C TYR A 68 21.27 -22.42 -8.74
N CYS A 69 20.23 -23.27 -8.64
CA CYS A 69 20.43 -24.72 -8.54
C CYS A 69 21.16 -25.29 -9.75
N LYS A 70 20.82 -24.84 -10.97
CA LYS A 70 21.53 -25.26 -12.19
C LYS A 70 23.00 -24.85 -12.17
N GLN A 71 23.30 -23.63 -11.74
CA GLN A 71 24.68 -23.14 -11.64
C GLN A 71 25.49 -23.96 -10.62
N LEU A 72 24.90 -24.29 -9.47
CA LEU A 72 25.54 -25.14 -8.47
C LEU A 72 25.79 -26.56 -8.99
N GLU A 73 24.84 -27.12 -9.72
CA GLU A 73 24.99 -28.45 -10.34
C GLU A 73 26.07 -28.44 -11.44
N GLN A 74 26.13 -27.40 -12.24
CA GLN A 74 27.20 -27.21 -13.22
C GLN A 74 28.56 -27.12 -12.53
N TRP A 75 28.70 -26.26 -11.52
CA TRP A 75 29.94 -26.11 -10.74
C TRP A 75 30.38 -27.44 -10.14
N ARG A 76 29.45 -28.19 -9.53
CA ARG A 76 29.71 -29.54 -9.00
C ARG A 76 30.27 -30.47 -10.07
N ASN A 77 29.66 -30.49 -11.26
CA ASN A 77 30.10 -31.34 -12.37
C ASN A 77 31.48 -30.93 -12.90
N GLU A 78 31.78 -29.63 -12.96
CA GLU A 78 33.09 -29.11 -13.35
C GLU A 78 34.18 -29.49 -12.34
N CYS A 79 33.88 -29.46 -11.04
CA CYS A 79 34.77 -29.95 -10.00
C CYS A 79 35.07 -31.44 -10.17
N TYR A 80 34.05 -32.29 -10.38
CA TYR A 80 34.26 -33.72 -10.62
C TYR A 80 35.13 -33.98 -11.85
N LYS A 81 34.84 -33.34 -12.98
CA LYS A 81 35.69 -33.46 -14.19
C LYS A 81 37.14 -33.06 -13.94
N THR A 82 37.35 -32.02 -13.13
CA THR A 82 38.70 -31.54 -12.79
C THR A 82 39.42 -32.55 -11.92
N ILE A 83 38.74 -33.13 -10.93
CA ILE A 83 39.30 -34.18 -10.07
C ILE A 83 39.66 -35.41 -10.92
N ASP A 84 38.74 -35.89 -11.76
CA ASP A 84 38.94 -37.03 -12.66
C ASP A 84 40.05 -36.79 -13.71
N TYR A 85 40.34 -35.52 -14.04
CA TYR A 85 41.45 -35.18 -14.92
C TYR A 85 42.81 -35.20 -14.18
N LEU A 86 42.81 -34.85 -12.89
CA LEU A 86 44.03 -34.69 -12.09
C LEU A 86 44.47 -35.98 -11.38
N PHE A 87 43.55 -36.93 -11.15
CA PHE A 87 43.78 -38.18 -10.41
C PHE A 87 43.41 -39.40 -11.26
#